data_AF-A0A3D0VI13-F1
#
_entry.id   AF-A0A3D0VI13-F1
#
_cell.length_a   1.000
_cell.length_b   1.000
_cell.length_c   1.000
_cell.angle_alpha   90.00
_cell.angle_beta   90.00
_cell.angle_gamma   90.00
#
_symmetry.space_group_name_H-M   'P 1'
#
loop_
_entity.id
_entity.type
_entity.pdbx_description
1 polymer ?
#
loop_
_entity_poly.entity_id
_entity_poly.type
_entity_poly.pdbx_seq_one_letter_code
_entity_poly.pdbx_strand_id
1 'polypeptide(L)'
;MNTTPHVSIEDLQKAAAHVLKLNDLGTMTTAAPNLYPHMWSWDAAFVAIGLARLNVPRAITELRTLLAAQWSTGMIPHIVFSENSADYFPGFDRWGTEAAAARP
;
A
#
# COMPACT_ATOMS: atom_id res chain seq x y z
N MET A 1 30.90 -18.23 -20.16
CA MET A 1 29.49 -18.36 -20.58
C MET A 1 28.65 -17.90 -19.40
N ASN A 2 27.90 -16.80 -19.55
CA ASN A 2 26.96 -16.34 -18.52
C ASN A 2 25.70 -17.19 -18.64
N THR A 3 25.48 -18.13 -17.71
CA THR A 3 24.20 -18.81 -17.56
C THR A 3 23.25 -17.84 -16.86
N THR A 4 22.30 -17.27 -17.60
CA THR A 4 21.19 -16.54 -16.98
C THR A 4 20.49 -17.48 -16.01
N PRO A 5 20.35 -17.14 -14.72
CA PRO A 5 19.66 -18.01 -13.78
C PRO A 5 18.21 -18.19 -14.25
N HIS A 6 17.79 -19.45 -14.41
CA HIS A 6 16.39 -19.77 -14.67
C HIS A 6 15.63 -19.74 -13.33
N VAL A 7 14.80 -18.72 -13.16
CA VAL A 7 13.86 -18.65 -12.04
C VAL A 7 12.57 -19.35 -12.45
N SER A 8 12.07 -20.28 -11.64
CA SER A 8 10.79 -20.95 -11.92
C SER A 8 9.62 -20.00 -11.67
N ILE A 9 8.46 -20.28 -12.30
CA ILE A 9 7.24 -19.53 -12.03
C ILE A 9 6.81 -19.67 -10.56
N GLU A 10 7.04 -20.83 -9.94
CA GLU A 10 6.73 -21.07 -8.54
C GLU A 10 7.59 -20.20 -7.61
N ASP A 11 8.89 -20.06 -7.91
CA ASP A 11 9.79 -19.19 -7.15
C ASP A 11 9.39 -17.73 -7.29
N LEU A 12 8.98 -17.29 -8.48
CA LEU A 12 8.46 -15.93 -8.70
C LEU A 12 7.18 -15.68 -7.91
N GLN A 13 6.26 -16.65 -7.86
CA GLN A 13 5.02 -16.52 -7.09
C GLN A 13 5.30 -16.44 -5.58
N LYS A 14 6.19 -17.28 -5.06
CA LYS A 14 6.61 -17.24 -3.65
C LYS A 14 7.28 -15.91 -3.30
N ALA A 15 8.19 -15.43 -4.15
CA ALA A 15 8.85 -14.15 -3.97
C ALA A 15 7.86 -12.97 -4.00
N ALA A 16 6.91 -12.97 -4.95
CA ALA A 16 5.88 -11.93 -5.04
C ALA A 16 4.96 -11.91 -3.80
N ALA A 17 4.53 -13.07 -3.32
CA ALA A 17 3.73 -13.18 -2.09
C ALA A 17 4.53 -12.70 -0.87
N HIS A 18 5.83 -13.00 -0.81
CA HIS A 18 6.72 -12.54 0.25
C HIS A 18 6.87 -11.02 0.26
N VAL A 19 7.01 -10.37 -0.90
CA VAL A 19 7.06 -8.90 -1.01
C VAL A 19 5.78 -8.26 -0.45
N LEU A 20 4.61 -8.77 -0.84
CA LEU A 20 3.33 -8.28 -0.29
C LEU A 20 3.25 -8.43 1.23
N LYS A 21 3.76 -9.55 1.75
CA LYS A 21 3.76 -9.81 3.20
C LYS A 21 4.71 -8.91 3.97
N LEU A 22 5.90 -8.63 3.43
CA LEU A 22 6.89 -7.76 4.07
C LEU A 22 6.42 -6.31 4.18
N ASN A 23 5.62 -5.85 3.22
CA ASN A 23 5.10 -4.49 3.19
C ASN A 23 3.75 -4.34 3.93
N ASP A 24 3.17 -5.42 4.45
CA ASP A 24 1.88 -5.40 5.13
C ASP A 24 2.01 -4.88 6.58
N LEU A 25 1.38 -3.74 6.87
CA LEU A 25 1.32 -3.12 8.20
C LEU A 25 0.11 -3.61 9.03
N GLY A 26 -0.62 -4.61 8.54
CA GLY A 26 -1.78 -5.22 9.20
C GLY A 26 -3.08 -4.97 8.42
N THR A 27 -3.46 -3.71 8.24
CA THR A 27 -4.68 -3.31 7.50
C THR A 27 -4.39 -2.55 6.21
N MET A 28 -3.15 -2.12 5.99
CA MET A 28 -2.67 -1.45 4.79
C MET A 28 -1.30 -1.99 4.40
N THR A 29 -0.97 -1.94 3.12
CA THR A 29 0.36 -2.29 2.60
C THR A 29 1.10 -1.04 2.14
N THR A 30 2.39 -0.93 2.50
CA THR A 30 3.23 0.15 1.98
C THR A 30 3.57 -0.06 0.51
N ALA A 31 3.60 1.02 -0.28
CA ALA A 31 3.93 0.92 -1.70
C ALA A 31 5.39 0.48 -1.94
N ALA A 32 6.29 0.78 -0.99
CA ALA A 32 7.65 0.24 -0.96
C ALA A 32 8.18 0.20 0.49
N PRO A 33 9.19 -0.66 0.80
CA PRO A 33 9.67 -0.83 2.17
C PRO A 33 10.12 0.48 2.86
N ASN A 34 10.88 1.32 2.14
CA ASN A 34 11.49 2.53 2.71
C ASN A 34 11.12 3.80 1.94
N LEU A 35 11.11 3.75 0.60
CA LEU A 35 10.89 4.94 -0.22
C LEU A 35 9.44 5.44 -0.17
N TYR A 36 8.48 4.52 -0.02
CA TYR A 36 7.05 4.79 0.02
C TYR A 36 6.40 4.06 1.21
N PRO A 37 6.66 4.49 2.45
CA PRO A 37 6.33 3.79 3.70
C PRO A 37 4.87 3.96 4.16
N HIS A 38 3.98 4.32 3.25
CA HIS A 38 2.55 4.59 3.45
C HIS A 38 1.71 3.86 2.41
N MET A 39 0.39 3.93 2.54
CA MET A 39 -0.54 3.44 1.52
C MET A 39 -0.76 4.51 0.46
N TRP A 40 -0.53 4.16 -0.81
CA TRP A 40 -0.91 4.99 -1.96
C TRP A 40 -2.18 4.46 -2.61
N SER A 41 -3.06 5.36 -3.04
CA SER A 41 -4.40 4.99 -3.52
C SER A 41 -4.37 3.99 -4.67
N TRP A 42 -3.67 4.28 -5.76
CA TRP A 42 -3.61 3.38 -6.91
C TRP A 42 -2.76 2.11 -6.62
N ASP A 43 -1.67 2.22 -5.85
CA ASP A 43 -0.87 1.07 -5.42
C ASP A 43 -1.72 0.09 -4.61
N ALA A 44 -2.55 0.58 -3.69
CA ALA A 44 -3.47 -0.23 -2.91
C ALA A 44 -4.47 -1.00 -3.79
N ALA A 45 -4.90 -0.43 -4.92
CA ALA A 45 -5.73 -1.15 -5.88
C ALA A 45 -4.98 -2.33 -6.52
N PHE A 46 -3.72 -2.13 -6.93
CA PHE A 46 -2.89 -3.22 -7.46
C PHE A 46 -2.49 -4.25 -6.40
N VAL A 47 -2.19 -3.80 -5.19
CA VAL A 47 -1.95 -4.67 -4.03
C VAL A 47 -3.17 -5.54 -3.78
N ALA A 48 -4.39 -4.99 -3.80
CA ALA A 48 -5.62 -5.77 -3.63
C ALA A 48 -5.79 -6.84 -4.72
N ILE A 49 -5.42 -6.56 -5.98
CA ILE A 49 -5.42 -7.56 -7.07
C ILE A 49 -4.45 -8.71 -6.75
N GLY A 50 -3.25 -8.39 -6.24
CA GLY A 50 -2.27 -9.40 -5.81
C GLY A 50 -2.75 -10.21 -4.61
N LEU A 51 -3.24 -9.54 -3.57
CA LEU A 51 -3.80 -10.16 -2.37
C LEU A 51 -5.00 -11.04 -2.67
N ALA A 52 -5.84 -10.71 -3.66
CA ALA A 52 -7.00 -11.52 -4.04
C ALA A 52 -6.62 -12.93 -4.52
N ARG A 53 -5.38 -13.13 -4.98
CA ARG A 53 -4.85 -14.46 -5.34
C ARG A 53 -4.37 -15.26 -4.12
N LEU A 54 -4.15 -14.62 -2.98
CA LEU A 54 -3.57 -15.21 -1.78
C LEU A 54 -4.59 -15.34 -0.64
N ASN A 55 -5.36 -14.27 -0.39
CA ASN A 55 -6.30 -14.13 0.71
C ASN A 55 -7.33 -13.02 0.38
N VAL A 56 -8.51 -13.43 -0.07
CA VAL A 56 -9.61 -12.50 -0.45
C VAL A 56 -10.04 -11.60 0.72
N PRO A 57 -10.26 -12.10 1.95
CA PRO A 57 -10.54 -11.23 3.10
C PRO A 57 -9.50 -10.11 3.30
N ARG A 58 -8.19 -10.42 3.19
CA ARG A 58 -7.14 -9.40 3.32
C ARG A 58 -7.16 -8.39 2.17
N ALA A 59 -7.48 -8.81 0.94
CA ALA A 59 -7.65 -7.91 -0.20
C ALA A 59 -8.83 -6.93 0.02
N ILE A 60 -9.93 -7.41 0.59
CA ILE A 60 -11.07 -6.56 0.97
C ILE A 60 -10.66 -5.57 2.06
N THR A 61 -9.90 -6.01 3.07
CA THR A 61 -9.37 -5.13 4.12
C THR A 61 -8.54 -3.99 3.53
N GLU A 62 -7.68 -4.26 2.54
CA GLU A 62 -6.86 -3.22 1.87
C GLU A 62 -7.73 -2.09 1.31
N LEU A 63 -8.78 -2.45 0.54
CA LEU A 63 -9.69 -1.47 -0.05
C LEU A 63 -10.57 -0.78 0.99
N ARG A 64 -10.98 -1.49 2.05
CA ARG A 64 -11.73 -0.89 3.16
C ARG A 64 -10.90 0.16 3.90
N THR A 65 -9.61 -0.10 4.11
CA THR A 65 -8.70 0.87 4.74
C THR A 65 -8.53 2.11 3.86
N LEU A 66 -8.36 1.94 2.55
CA LEU A 66 -8.30 3.08 1.62
C LEU A 66 -9.60 3.89 1.60
N LEU A 67 -10.75 3.22 1.54
CA LEU A 67 -12.06 3.87 1.51
C LEU A 67 -12.43 4.53 2.85
N ALA A 68 -11.91 4.04 3.98
CA ALA A 68 -12.07 4.71 5.27
C ALA A 68 -11.34 6.06 5.33
N ALA A 69 -10.35 6.29 4.45
CA ALA A 69 -9.68 7.57 4.29
C ALA A 69 -10.32 8.47 3.21
N GLN A 70 -11.48 8.08 2.65
CA GLN A 70 -12.22 8.90 1.70
C GLN A 70 -12.76 10.16 2.39
N TRP A 71 -12.53 11.32 1.77
CA TRP A 71 -13.02 12.59 2.27
C TRP A 71 -14.54 12.67 2.15
N SER A 72 -15.16 13.52 2.97
CA SER A 72 -16.62 13.75 2.94
C SER A 72 -17.16 14.23 1.58
N THR A 73 -16.30 14.80 0.74
CA THR A 73 -16.61 15.21 -0.63
C THR A 73 -16.64 14.05 -1.64
N GLY A 74 -16.24 12.84 -1.23
CA GLY A 74 -16.10 11.67 -2.09
C GLY A 74 -14.70 11.49 -2.69
N MET A 75 -13.77 12.42 -2.47
CA MET A 75 -12.39 12.28 -2.93
C MET A 75 -11.66 11.18 -2.14
N ILE A 76 -11.03 10.23 -2.83
CA ILE A 76 -10.07 9.31 -2.22
C ILE A 76 -8.69 9.97 -2.31
N PRO A 77 -8.00 10.25 -1.18
CA PRO A 77 -6.69 10.88 -1.21
C PRO A 77 -5.66 9.93 -1.80
N HIS A 78 -4.65 10.49 -2.49
CA HIS A 78 -3.60 9.66 -3.09
C HIS A 78 -2.66 8.99 -2.08
N ILE A 79 -2.59 9.47 -0.83
CA ILE A 79 -1.78 8.92 0.26
C ILE A 79 -2.65 8.79 1.52
N VAL A 80 -2.55 7.65 2.20
CA VAL A 80 -3.02 7.41 3.57
C VAL A 80 -1.79 7.17 4.44
N PHE A 81 -1.47 8.13 5.31
CA PHE A 81 -0.28 8.09 6.16
C PHE A 81 -0.37 6.97 7.21
N SER A 82 0.72 6.22 7.34
CA SER A 82 0.94 5.26 8.43
C SER A 82 1.66 5.95 9.59
N GLU A 83 1.60 5.37 10.80
CA GLU A 83 2.32 5.90 11.98
C GLU A 83 3.85 5.81 11.83
N ASN A 84 4.34 4.98 10.91
CA ASN A 84 5.76 4.69 10.71
C ASN A 84 6.29 5.34 9.43
N SER A 85 6.77 6.59 9.53
CA SER A 85 7.99 7.04 8.83
C SER A 85 8.22 8.55 8.96
N ALA A 86 9.34 8.94 9.56
CA ALA A 86 9.79 10.33 9.60
C ALA A 86 10.41 10.81 8.26
N ASP A 87 10.79 9.89 7.38
CA ASP A 87 11.69 10.20 6.25
C ASP A 87 10.97 10.37 4.90
N TYR A 88 9.64 10.19 4.84
CA TYR A 88 8.87 10.47 3.63
C TYR A 88 8.49 11.95 3.54
N PHE A 89 8.78 12.58 2.40
CA PHE A 89 8.44 13.98 2.13
C PHE A 89 7.75 14.14 0.77
N PRO A 90 6.68 14.95 0.66
CA PRO A 90 6.03 15.75 1.70
C PRO A 90 5.20 14.93 2.70
N GLY A 91 5.48 15.10 4.00
CA GLY A 91 4.77 14.46 5.12
C GLY A 91 3.45 15.13 5.47
N PHE A 92 2.68 14.52 6.40
CA PHE A 92 1.34 14.98 6.76
C PHE A 92 1.30 16.44 7.27
N ASP A 93 2.34 16.85 7.99
CA ASP A 93 2.56 18.20 8.51
C ASP A 93 2.72 19.22 7.37
N ARG A 94 3.44 18.83 6.31
CA ARG A 94 3.62 19.66 5.11
C ARG A 94 2.35 19.77 4.28
N TRP A 95 1.54 18.71 4.22
CA TRP A 95 0.23 18.76 3.59
C TRP A 95 -0.76 19.63 4.37
N GLY A 96 -0.67 19.65 5.71
CA GLY A 96 -1.45 20.54 6.56
C GLY A 96 -2.96 20.30 6.51
N THR A 97 -3.39 19.07 6.25
CA THR A 97 -4.81 18.72 6.03
C THR A 97 -5.63 18.64 7.32
N GLU A 98 -5.02 18.78 8.50
CA GLU A 98 -5.71 18.75 9.79
C GLU A 98 -6.83 19.81 9.89
N ALA A 99 -6.62 20.99 9.28
CA ALA A 99 -7.59 22.07 9.24
C ALA A 99 -8.59 21.97 8.07
N ALA A 100 -8.49 20.96 7.20
CA ALA A 100 -9.39 20.80 6.07
C ALA A 100 -10.77 20.34 6.54
N ALA A 101 -11.79 21.16 6.30
CA ALA A 101 -13.17 20.89 6.74
C ALA A 101 -13.75 19.57 6.19
N ALA A 102 -13.23 19.08 5.06
CA ALA A 102 -13.73 17.89 4.39
C ALA A 102 -12.97 16.61 4.71
N ARG A 103 -11.96 16.65 5.61
CA ARG A 103 -11.15 15.47 5.97
C ARG A 103 -12.01 14.31 6.51
N PRO A 104 -11.55 13.06 6.40
CA PRO A 104 -12.22 11.91 7.02
C PRO A 104 -12.32 12.04 8.55
#